data_AF-A0A095Z119-F1
#
_entry.id   AF-A0A095Z119-F1
#
_cell.length_a   1.000
_cell.length_b   1.000
_cell.length_c   1.000
_cell.angle_alpha   90.00
_cell.angle_beta   90.00
_cell.angle_gamma   90.00
#
_symmetry.space_group_name_H-M   'P 1'
#
loop_
_entity.id
_entity.type
_entity.pdbx_description
1 polymer ?
#
loop_
_entity_poly.entity_id
_entity_poly.type
_entity_poly.pdbx_seq_one_letter_code
_entity_poly.pdbx_strand_id
1 'polypeptide(L)'
;MLTDEQKKYRDRANRARRELLKEKEKFGAISDGSGKRYRVCVYFVLSGAPEKAVEFMDWFEKEFPDDVGEPAFLLYAALAYYRVGSLGKARGYLLDTMLSNIYLLPYLFSRPMPKQDMWHSSNWAQPDYIEEIEELLEGPTSQEREWFQEQFENELFTSIRSKCIETFHALQHAKELDSRRRILGEWRDYVSSCRANEI
;
A
#
# COMPACT_ATOMS: atom_id res chain seq x y z
N MET A 1 -11.06 25.75 -9.60
CA MET A 1 -11.66 25.81 -8.25
C MET A 1 -11.95 24.37 -7.81
N LEU A 2 -11.75 24.03 -6.53
CA LEU A 2 -12.04 22.67 -6.04
C LEU A 2 -13.55 22.39 -6.07
N THR A 3 -13.92 21.16 -6.41
CA THR A 3 -15.30 20.67 -6.23
C THR A 3 -15.67 20.62 -4.75
N ASP A 4 -16.95 20.60 -4.41
CA ASP A 4 -17.38 20.51 -3.02
C ASP A 4 -16.97 19.18 -2.37
N GLU A 5 -16.87 18.12 -3.17
CA GLU A 5 -16.33 16.84 -2.75
C GLU A 5 -14.83 16.91 -2.42
N GLN A 6 -14.02 17.52 -3.30
CA GLN A 6 -12.60 17.73 -3.03
C GLN A 6 -12.36 18.55 -1.76
N LYS A 7 -13.20 19.57 -1.50
CA LYS A 7 -13.15 20.34 -0.24
C LYS A 7 -13.44 19.44 0.98
N LYS A 8 -14.45 18.56 0.91
CA LYS A 8 -14.76 17.61 1.99
C LYS A 8 -13.60 16.67 2.27
N TYR A 9 -12.97 16.09 1.24
CA TYR A 9 -11.80 15.23 1.42
C TYR A 9 -10.63 15.98 2.06
N ARG A 10 -10.35 17.19 1.59
CA ARG A 10 -9.30 18.04 2.17
C ARG A 10 -9.54 18.31 3.66
N ASP A 11 -10.77 18.61 4.04
CA ASP A 11 -11.13 18.90 5.43
C ASP A 11 -11.02 17.64 6.31
N ARG A 12 -11.42 16.47 5.78
CA ARG A 12 -11.21 15.16 6.44
C ARG A 12 -9.73 14.85 6.63
N ALA A 13 -8.90 15.04 5.60
CA ALA A 13 -7.46 14.82 5.65
C ALA A 13 -6.80 15.71 6.72
N ASN A 14 -7.09 17.01 6.70
CA ASN A 14 -6.55 17.96 7.67
C ASN A 14 -6.98 17.67 9.10
N ARG A 15 -8.24 17.24 9.29
CA ARG A 15 -8.75 16.85 10.61
C ARG A 15 -8.00 15.62 11.14
N ALA A 16 -7.96 14.54 10.34
CA ALA A 16 -7.30 13.31 10.72
C ALA A 16 -5.80 13.52 11.03
N ARG A 17 -5.08 14.26 10.16
CA ARG A 17 -3.67 14.62 10.43
C ARG A 17 -3.51 15.40 11.74
N ARG A 18 -4.36 16.38 11.99
CA ARG A 18 -4.30 17.20 13.21
C ARG A 18 -4.57 16.39 14.47
N GLU A 19 -5.51 15.45 14.41
CA GLU A 19 -5.80 14.56 15.53
C GLU A 19 -4.61 13.66 15.86
N LEU A 20 -3.96 13.06 14.85
CA LEU A 20 -2.74 12.26 15.02
C LEU A 20 -1.61 13.07 15.68
N LEU A 21 -1.36 14.29 15.18
CA LEU A 21 -0.32 15.16 15.74
C LEU A 21 -0.62 15.58 17.19
N LYS A 22 -1.89 15.89 17.48
CA LYS A 22 -2.33 16.24 18.85
C LYS A 22 -2.21 15.07 19.82
N GLU A 23 -2.52 13.85 19.39
CA GLU A 23 -2.32 12.67 20.24
C GLU A 23 -0.84 12.49 20.57
N LYS A 24 0.04 12.57 19.55
CA LYS A 24 1.49 12.51 19.77
C LYS A 24 1.97 13.59 20.73
N GLU A 25 1.56 14.84 20.52
CA GLU A 25 1.95 15.97 21.36
C GLU A 25 1.50 15.77 22.81
N LYS A 26 0.26 15.29 23.02
CA LYS A 26 -0.33 15.14 24.34
C LYS A 26 0.18 13.92 25.11
N PHE A 27 0.43 12.81 24.42
CA PHE A 27 0.67 11.51 25.06
C PHE A 27 2.05 10.92 24.75
N GLY A 28 2.85 11.54 23.87
CA GLY A 28 4.13 11.01 23.40
C GLY A 28 4.01 9.81 22.45
N ALA A 29 2.80 9.34 22.20
CA ALA A 29 2.48 8.23 21.32
C ALA A 29 1.12 8.45 20.65
N ILE A 30 0.86 7.75 19.55
CA ILE A 30 -0.38 7.83 18.79
C ILE A 30 -1.20 6.56 19.03
N SER A 31 -2.45 6.72 19.44
CA SER A 31 -3.39 5.60 19.62
C SER A 31 -4.37 5.58 18.46
N ASP A 32 -3.96 4.97 17.35
CA ASP A 32 -4.75 4.97 16.12
C ASP A 32 -5.54 3.67 15.89
N GLY A 33 -6.33 3.25 16.88
CA GLY A 33 -7.20 2.07 16.75
C GLY A 33 -8.27 2.19 15.65
N SER A 34 -8.54 3.41 15.18
CA SER A 34 -9.50 3.71 14.11
C SER A 34 -8.90 3.76 12.70
N GLY A 35 -7.57 3.59 12.56
CA GLY A 35 -6.88 3.63 11.26
C GLY A 35 -6.89 5.00 10.56
N LYS A 36 -6.90 6.10 11.31
CA LYS A 36 -6.83 7.48 10.76
C LYS A 36 -5.59 7.67 9.91
N ARG A 37 -4.44 7.09 10.28
CA ARG A 37 -3.16 7.23 9.57
C ARG A 37 -3.25 6.80 8.11
N TYR A 38 -3.99 5.73 7.83
CA TYR A 38 -4.19 5.22 6.48
C TYR A 38 -5.13 6.09 5.63
N ARG A 39 -5.98 6.90 6.26
CA ARG A 39 -6.96 7.72 5.54
C ARG A 39 -6.41 9.07 5.09
N VAL A 40 -5.38 9.61 5.76
CA VAL A 40 -4.89 10.97 5.47
C VAL A 40 -4.34 11.09 4.04
N CYS A 41 -3.46 10.17 3.63
CA CYS A 41 -2.87 10.18 2.29
C CYS A 41 -3.95 10.02 1.21
N VAL A 42 -4.83 9.02 1.37
CA VAL A 42 -5.98 8.77 0.47
C VAL A 42 -6.81 10.04 0.29
N TYR A 43 -7.20 10.69 1.39
CA TYR A 43 -8.01 11.91 1.33
C TYR A 43 -7.29 13.11 0.70
N PHE A 44 -5.98 13.27 0.91
CA PHE A 44 -5.25 14.35 0.24
C PHE A 44 -5.20 14.15 -1.27
N VAL A 45 -4.94 12.93 -1.73
CA VAL A 45 -4.96 12.58 -3.17
C VAL A 45 -6.35 12.79 -3.77
N LEU A 46 -7.42 12.31 -3.11
CA LEU A 46 -8.82 12.53 -3.55
C LEU A 46 -9.20 14.03 -3.57
N SER A 47 -8.59 14.83 -2.70
CA SER A 47 -8.80 16.28 -2.69
C SER A 47 -8.06 17.05 -3.79
N GLY A 48 -7.27 16.35 -4.63
CA GLY A 48 -6.43 16.97 -5.65
C GLY A 48 -5.19 17.66 -5.09
N ALA A 49 -4.66 17.19 -3.95
CA ALA A 49 -3.48 17.74 -3.28
C ALA A 49 -2.38 16.68 -3.07
N PRO A 50 -1.82 16.10 -4.14
CA PRO A 50 -0.83 15.03 -4.04
C PRO A 50 0.46 15.47 -3.31
N GLU A 51 0.83 16.75 -3.35
CA GLU A 51 2.00 17.28 -2.62
C GLU A 51 1.80 17.17 -1.10
N LYS A 52 0.57 17.40 -0.63
CA LYS A 52 0.22 17.24 0.80
C LYS A 52 0.16 15.78 1.21
N ALA A 53 -0.23 14.91 0.29
CA ALA A 53 -0.18 13.48 0.52
C ALA A 53 1.28 13.02 0.70
N VAL A 54 2.20 13.46 -0.17
CA VAL A 54 3.64 13.18 -0.03
C VAL A 54 4.24 13.76 1.25
N GLU A 55 3.93 15.01 1.62
CA GLU A 55 4.36 15.59 2.91
C GLU A 55 3.91 14.74 4.10
N PHE A 56 2.68 14.20 4.03
CA PHE A 56 2.17 13.29 5.04
C PHE A 56 2.90 11.95 5.02
N MET A 57 3.21 11.38 3.85
CA MET A 57 3.95 10.12 3.74
C MET A 57 5.36 10.24 4.33
N ASP A 58 6.06 11.35 4.08
CA ASP A 58 7.39 11.59 4.64
C ASP A 58 7.37 11.70 6.18
N TRP A 59 6.26 12.17 6.76
CA TRP A 59 6.03 12.14 8.20
C TRP A 59 5.66 10.73 8.67
N PHE A 60 4.77 10.04 7.95
CA PHE A 60 4.31 8.69 8.26
C PHE A 60 5.47 7.69 8.33
N GLU A 61 6.38 7.69 7.35
CA GLU A 61 7.55 6.80 7.33
C GLU A 61 8.45 6.98 8.56
N LYS A 62 8.56 8.20 9.08
CA LYS A 62 9.36 8.50 10.28
C LYS A 62 8.64 8.15 11.58
N GLU A 63 7.32 8.32 11.58
CA GLU A 63 6.48 8.09 12.76
C GLU A 63 6.18 6.61 12.97
N PHE A 64 6.02 5.87 11.87
CA PHE A 64 5.59 4.48 11.85
C PHE A 64 6.55 3.62 11.01
N PRO A 65 7.86 3.55 11.36
CA PRO A 65 8.86 2.89 10.53
C PRO A 65 8.65 1.36 10.38
N ASP A 66 7.96 0.75 11.35
CA ASP A 66 7.65 -0.69 11.36
C ASP A 66 6.26 -1.01 10.79
N ASP A 67 5.53 -0.01 10.30
CA ASP A 67 4.19 -0.18 9.78
C ASP A 67 4.23 -0.66 8.33
N VAL A 68 3.58 -1.81 8.09
CA VAL A 68 3.56 -2.47 6.78
C VAL A 68 2.53 -1.88 5.81
N GLY A 69 1.72 -0.93 6.27
CA GLY A 69 0.69 -0.25 5.48
C GLY A 69 -0.57 -1.08 5.25
N GLU A 70 -1.64 -0.38 4.92
CA GLU A 70 -2.90 -0.94 4.44
C GLU A 70 -2.92 -0.83 2.88
N PRO A 71 -3.39 -1.85 2.13
CA PRO A 71 -3.25 -1.88 0.66
C PRO A 71 -3.76 -0.65 -0.11
N ALA A 72 -4.95 -0.13 0.20
CA ALA A 72 -5.51 1.07 -0.42
C ALA A 72 -4.70 2.32 -0.07
N PHE A 73 -4.29 2.47 1.20
CA PHE A 73 -3.35 3.52 1.60
C PHE A 73 -2.04 3.48 0.80
N LEU A 74 -1.46 2.29 0.62
CA LEU A 74 -0.24 2.11 -0.17
C LEU A 74 -0.46 2.44 -1.65
N LEU A 75 -1.60 2.02 -2.24
CA LEU A 75 -1.97 2.38 -3.61
C LEU A 75 -2.02 3.90 -3.79
N TYR A 76 -2.65 4.59 -2.83
CA TYR A 76 -2.79 6.04 -2.88
C TYR A 76 -1.47 6.78 -2.59
N ALA A 77 -0.57 6.19 -1.80
CA ALA A 77 0.80 6.68 -1.70
C ALA A 77 1.52 6.57 -3.06
N ALA A 78 1.40 5.44 -3.76
CA ALA A 78 1.95 5.27 -5.10
C ALA A 78 1.41 6.32 -6.08
N LEU A 79 0.09 6.55 -6.08
CA LEU A 79 -0.56 7.62 -6.86
C LEU A 79 -0.02 9.01 -6.49
N ALA A 80 0.13 9.33 -5.21
CA ALA A 80 0.63 10.62 -4.76
C ALA A 80 2.03 10.90 -5.32
N TYR A 81 2.96 9.95 -5.16
CA TYR A 81 4.32 10.08 -5.67
C TYR A 81 4.38 10.10 -7.20
N TYR A 82 3.52 9.32 -7.88
CA TYR A 82 3.40 9.36 -9.34
C TYR A 82 2.97 10.75 -9.82
N ARG A 83 1.92 11.32 -9.23
CA ARG A 83 1.36 12.62 -9.60
C ARG A 83 2.31 13.79 -9.38
N VAL A 84 3.22 13.70 -8.41
CA VAL A 84 4.29 14.72 -8.21
C VAL A 84 5.57 14.43 -9.00
N GLY A 85 5.59 13.37 -9.82
CA GLY A 85 6.72 13.02 -10.68
C GLY A 85 7.86 12.24 -9.99
N SER A 86 7.67 11.77 -8.76
CA SER A 86 8.66 10.97 -8.03
C SER A 86 8.47 9.48 -8.33
N LEU A 87 8.82 9.07 -9.55
CA LEU A 87 8.52 7.75 -10.08
C LEU A 87 9.21 6.60 -9.30
N GLY A 88 10.39 6.82 -8.73
CA GLY A 88 11.09 5.81 -7.92
C GLY A 88 10.31 5.46 -6.65
N LYS A 89 9.90 6.48 -5.87
CA LYS A 89 9.03 6.31 -4.70
C LYS A 89 7.67 5.73 -5.10
N ALA A 90 7.09 6.19 -6.21
CA ALA A 90 5.82 5.65 -6.71
C ALA A 90 5.92 4.15 -7.00
N ARG A 91 7.00 3.71 -7.66
CA ARG A 91 7.27 2.29 -7.96
C ARG A 91 7.46 1.48 -6.69
N GLY A 92 8.18 2.00 -5.71
CA GLY A 92 8.33 1.38 -4.39
C GLY A 92 6.98 1.13 -3.71
N TYR A 93 6.15 2.17 -3.60
CA TYR A 93 4.81 2.02 -3.01
C TYR A 93 3.89 1.12 -3.82
N LEU A 94 3.99 1.11 -5.15
CA LEU A 94 3.22 0.19 -5.98
C LEU A 94 3.61 -1.26 -5.74
N LEU A 95 4.90 -1.53 -5.51
CA LEU A 95 5.37 -2.85 -5.09
C LEU A 95 4.81 -3.23 -3.72
N ASP A 96 4.78 -2.29 -2.76
CA ASP A 96 4.17 -2.50 -1.45
C ASP A 96 2.65 -2.75 -1.56
N THR A 97 1.94 -2.05 -2.45
CA THR A 97 0.54 -2.32 -2.78
C THR A 97 0.35 -3.75 -3.27
N MET A 98 1.18 -4.19 -4.23
CA MET A 98 1.11 -5.56 -4.74
C MET A 98 1.36 -6.60 -3.65
N LEU A 99 2.34 -6.36 -2.77
CA LEU A 99 2.70 -7.32 -1.73
C LEU A 99 1.72 -7.35 -0.55
N SER A 100 1.06 -6.23 -0.26
CA SER A 100 0.03 -6.16 0.79
C SER A 100 -1.29 -6.82 0.36
N ASN A 101 -1.61 -6.79 -0.93
CA ASN A 101 -2.69 -7.58 -1.53
C ASN A 101 -2.40 -7.90 -3.01
N ILE A 102 -2.03 -9.16 -3.29
CA ILE A 102 -1.63 -9.60 -4.64
C ILE A 102 -2.76 -9.56 -5.68
N TYR A 103 -4.01 -9.42 -5.26
CA TYR A 103 -5.20 -9.43 -6.12
C TYR A 103 -5.60 -8.02 -6.57
N LEU A 104 -5.17 -6.99 -5.85
CA LEU A 104 -5.60 -5.60 -6.02
C LEU A 104 -5.19 -5.03 -7.39
N LEU A 105 -3.91 -5.11 -7.76
CA LEU A 105 -3.45 -4.59 -9.06
C LEU A 105 -4.06 -5.35 -10.25
N PRO A 106 -4.07 -6.71 -10.28
CA PRO A 106 -4.78 -7.44 -11.33
C PRO A 106 -6.24 -7.02 -11.52
N TYR A 107 -6.95 -6.74 -10.42
CA TYR A 107 -8.32 -6.23 -10.48
C TYR A 107 -8.40 -4.86 -11.16
N LEU A 108 -7.50 -3.92 -10.83
CA LEU A 108 -7.44 -2.59 -11.47
C LEU A 108 -7.25 -2.66 -13.00
N PHE A 109 -6.65 -3.74 -13.50
CA PHE A 109 -6.41 -3.98 -14.94
C PHE A 109 -7.49 -4.84 -15.61
N SER A 110 -8.62 -5.08 -14.93
CA SER A 110 -9.69 -5.97 -15.41
C SER A 110 -9.21 -7.40 -15.70
N ARG A 111 -8.20 -7.87 -14.95
CA ARG A 111 -7.65 -9.23 -15.02
C ARG A 111 -7.59 -9.85 -13.62
N PRO A 112 -8.73 -9.99 -12.92
CA PRO A 112 -8.73 -10.49 -11.55
C PRO A 112 -8.08 -11.87 -11.46
N MET A 113 -7.25 -12.06 -10.43
CA MET A 113 -6.61 -13.34 -10.15
C MET A 113 -7.47 -14.19 -9.22
N PRO A 114 -7.55 -15.53 -9.42
CA PRO A 114 -8.21 -16.41 -8.48
C PRO A 114 -7.47 -16.42 -7.15
N LYS A 115 -8.19 -16.71 -6.06
CA LYS A 115 -7.59 -16.90 -4.74
C LYS A 115 -6.48 -17.95 -4.81
N GLN A 116 -5.28 -17.56 -4.40
CA GLN A 116 -4.12 -18.45 -4.35
C GLN A 116 -4.19 -19.34 -3.12
N ASP A 117 -3.72 -20.59 -3.25
CA ASP A 117 -3.46 -21.48 -2.12
C ASP A 117 -2.19 -21.00 -1.42
N MET A 118 -2.34 -19.99 -0.57
CA MET A 118 -1.26 -19.44 0.22
C MET A 118 -1.79 -18.93 1.55
N TRP A 119 -0.90 -18.81 2.53
CA TRP A 119 -1.26 -18.16 3.78
C TRP A 119 -1.51 -16.66 3.53
N HIS A 120 -2.67 -16.15 3.93
CA HIS A 120 -2.94 -14.72 3.96
C HIS A 120 -2.78 -14.23 5.40
N SER A 121 -1.90 -13.26 5.61
CA SER A 121 -1.53 -12.77 6.94
C SER A 121 -2.62 -11.97 7.64
N SER A 122 -3.58 -11.43 6.90
CA SER A 122 -4.70 -10.64 7.40
C SER A 122 -5.91 -10.74 6.46
N ASN A 123 -7.04 -10.17 6.87
CA ASN A 123 -8.20 -9.93 5.99
C ASN A 123 -7.85 -9.01 4.82
N TRP A 124 -6.99 -8.00 5.02
CA TRP A 124 -6.56 -7.11 3.93
C TRP A 124 -5.76 -7.80 2.83
N ALA A 125 -5.12 -8.93 3.13
CA ALA A 125 -4.41 -9.74 2.14
C ALA A 125 -5.34 -10.69 1.35
N GLN A 126 -6.62 -10.81 1.74
CA GLN A 126 -7.61 -11.65 1.06
C GLN A 126 -8.17 -10.93 -0.18
N PRO A 127 -8.67 -11.68 -1.19
CA PRO A 127 -9.31 -11.07 -2.36
C PRO A 127 -10.58 -10.28 -1.99
N ASP A 128 -11.34 -10.72 -0.97
CA ASP A 128 -12.57 -10.06 -0.49
C ASP A 128 -12.33 -8.59 -0.08
N TYR A 129 -11.08 -8.23 0.25
CA TYR A 129 -10.72 -6.85 0.56
C TYR A 129 -11.04 -5.87 -0.59
N ILE A 130 -11.01 -6.35 -1.83
CA ILE A 130 -11.36 -5.54 -3.02
C ILE A 130 -12.78 -5.00 -2.91
N GLU A 131 -13.72 -5.78 -2.38
CA GLU A 131 -15.12 -5.37 -2.19
C GLU A 131 -15.23 -4.25 -1.15
N GLU A 132 -14.34 -4.24 -0.14
CA GLU A 132 -14.33 -3.20 0.90
C GLU A 132 -13.86 -1.83 0.38
N ILE A 133 -13.14 -1.79 -0.74
CA ILE A 133 -12.50 -0.58 -1.27
C ILE A 133 -12.88 -0.24 -2.71
N GLU A 134 -13.93 -0.84 -3.26
CA GLU A 134 -14.30 -0.71 -4.68
C GLU A 134 -14.36 0.76 -5.15
N GLU A 135 -14.96 1.65 -4.35
CA GLU A 135 -15.04 3.09 -4.64
C GLU A 135 -13.64 3.74 -4.79
N LEU A 136 -12.66 3.30 -4.00
CA LEU A 136 -11.28 3.81 -4.08
C LEU A 136 -10.55 3.28 -5.32
N LEU A 137 -10.95 2.12 -5.83
CA LEU A 137 -10.36 1.52 -7.02
C LEU A 137 -10.78 2.25 -8.31
N GLU A 138 -11.74 3.17 -8.26
CA GLU A 138 -12.06 4.11 -9.35
C GLU A 138 -11.08 5.29 -9.43
N GLY A 139 -10.36 5.59 -8.34
CA GLY A 139 -9.50 6.77 -8.20
C GLY A 139 -8.35 6.93 -9.22
N PRO A 140 -7.63 5.86 -9.61
CA PRO A 140 -6.62 5.93 -10.67
C PRO A 140 -7.22 6.25 -12.05
N THR A 141 -6.61 7.21 -12.76
CA THR A 141 -6.90 7.52 -14.17
C THR A 141 -6.44 6.39 -15.10
N SER A 142 -6.89 6.40 -16.36
CA SER A 142 -6.46 5.41 -17.36
C SER A 142 -4.93 5.40 -17.55
N GLN A 143 -4.30 6.57 -17.63
CA GLN A 143 -2.85 6.68 -17.76
C GLN A 143 -2.10 6.11 -16.54
N GLU A 144 -2.62 6.34 -15.33
CA GLU A 144 -2.05 5.79 -14.10
C GLU A 144 -2.19 4.27 -14.06
N ARG A 145 -3.33 3.72 -14.52
CA ARG A 145 -3.54 2.27 -14.63
C ARG A 145 -2.61 1.62 -15.63
N GLU A 146 -2.41 2.25 -16.80
CA GLU A 146 -1.45 1.78 -17.80
C GLU A 146 -0.04 1.72 -17.21
N TRP A 147 0.40 2.79 -16.54
CA TRP A 147 1.70 2.80 -15.88
C TRP A 147 1.80 1.73 -14.78
N PHE A 148 0.76 1.54 -13.95
CA PHE A 148 0.73 0.47 -12.96
C PHE A 148 0.81 -0.91 -13.59
N GLN A 149 0.15 -1.12 -14.73
CA GLN A 149 0.18 -2.39 -15.45
C GLN A 149 1.57 -2.66 -16.01
N GLU A 150 2.22 -1.68 -16.62
CA GLU A 150 3.61 -1.79 -17.10
C GLU A 150 4.57 -2.16 -15.95
N GLN A 151 4.41 -1.54 -14.78
CA GLN A 151 5.21 -1.90 -13.61
C GLN A 151 4.90 -3.31 -13.13
N PHE A 152 3.62 -3.71 -13.08
CA PHE A 152 3.20 -5.02 -12.60
C PHE A 152 3.64 -6.19 -13.52
N GLU A 153 3.72 -5.93 -14.82
CA GLU A 153 4.15 -6.89 -15.84
C GLU A 153 5.67 -6.95 -16.00
N ASN A 154 6.44 -6.03 -15.40
CA ASN A 154 7.90 -6.07 -15.46
C ASN A 154 8.49 -7.31 -14.75
N GLU A 155 9.75 -7.63 -15.08
CA GLU A 155 10.44 -8.82 -14.58
C GLU A 155 10.60 -8.80 -13.05
N LEU A 156 10.88 -7.63 -12.45
CA LEU A 156 11.02 -7.47 -11.01
C LEU A 156 9.75 -7.84 -10.25
N PHE A 157 8.63 -7.21 -10.60
CA PHE A 157 7.33 -7.40 -9.95
C PHE A 157 6.86 -8.83 -10.18
N THR A 158 7.06 -9.37 -11.38
CA THR A 158 6.71 -10.76 -11.68
C THR A 158 7.51 -11.76 -10.85
N SER A 159 8.82 -11.55 -10.72
CA SER A 159 9.70 -12.41 -9.92
C SER A 159 9.36 -12.34 -8.44
N ILE A 160 9.18 -11.11 -7.91
CA ILE A 160 8.82 -10.89 -6.51
C ILE A 160 7.42 -11.46 -6.19
N ARG A 161 6.43 -11.26 -7.06
CA ARG A 161 5.07 -11.80 -6.89
C ARG A 161 5.09 -13.33 -6.87
N SER A 162 5.82 -13.96 -7.80
CA SER A 162 5.93 -15.42 -7.85
C SER A 162 6.59 -15.95 -6.58
N LYS A 163 7.70 -15.32 -6.15
CA LYS A 163 8.37 -15.69 -4.91
C LYS A 163 7.50 -15.47 -3.68
N CYS A 164 6.67 -14.42 -3.65
CA CYS A 164 5.70 -14.16 -2.59
C CYS A 164 4.70 -15.33 -2.49
N ILE A 165 4.06 -15.69 -3.60
CA ILE A 165 3.09 -16.79 -3.64
C ILE A 165 3.73 -18.11 -3.17
N GLU A 166 4.90 -18.46 -3.70
CA GLU A 166 5.64 -19.68 -3.28
C GLU A 166 5.96 -19.68 -1.79
N THR A 167 6.47 -18.56 -1.28
CA THR A 167 6.84 -18.38 0.13
C THR A 167 5.62 -18.56 1.03
N PHE A 168 4.52 -17.87 0.70
CA PHE A 168 3.33 -17.87 1.54
C PHE A 168 2.53 -19.18 1.42
N HIS A 169 2.61 -19.90 0.30
CA HIS A 169 2.18 -21.30 0.18
C HIS A 169 2.99 -22.20 1.12
N ALA A 170 4.33 -22.10 1.12
CA ALA A 170 5.15 -22.86 2.07
C ALA A 170 4.81 -22.54 3.54
N LEU A 171 4.55 -21.27 3.86
CA LEU A 171 4.09 -20.85 5.20
C LEU A 171 2.73 -21.44 5.58
N GLN A 172 1.81 -21.67 4.66
CA GLN A 172 0.51 -22.26 4.96
C GLN A 172 0.64 -23.68 5.52
N HIS A 173 1.64 -24.43 5.05
CA HIS A 173 1.87 -25.82 5.44
C HIS A 173 2.94 -25.98 6.53
N ALA A 174 3.70 -24.93 6.85
CA ALA A 174 4.70 -24.94 7.90
C ALA A 174 4.05 -24.81 9.30
N LYS A 175 4.13 -25.89 10.09
CA LYS A 175 3.61 -25.95 11.46
C LYS A 175 4.60 -25.44 12.51
N GLU A 176 5.88 -25.80 12.36
CA GLU A 176 6.90 -25.49 13.36
C GLU A 176 7.37 -24.02 13.27
N LEU A 177 7.50 -23.38 14.43
CA LEU A 177 7.89 -21.97 14.53
C LEU A 177 9.25 -21.69 13.88
N ASP A 178 10.24 -22.57 14.07
CA ASP A 178 11.57 -22.40 13.49
C ASP A 178 11.54 -22.48 11.96
N SER A 179 10.71 -23.38 11.41
CA SER A 179 10.52 -23.48 9.96
C SER A 179 9.87 -22.20 9.40
N ARG A 180 8.82 -21.70 10.05
CA ARG A 180 8.17 -20.43 9.65
C ARG A 180 9.14 -19.25 9.72
N ARG A 181 9.94 -19.17 10.79
CA ARG A 181 10.95 -18.11 10.97
C ARG A 181 11.99 -18.14 9.85
N ARG A 182 12.47 -19.33 9.48
CA ARG A 182 13.44 -19.49 8.38
C ARG A 182 12.84 -19.03 7.04
N ILE A 183 11.64 -19.49 6.70
CA ILE A 183 10.95 -19.09 5.45
C ILE A 183 10.77 -17.57 5.38
N LEU A 184 10.33 -16.94 6.48
CA LEU A 184 10.17 -15.48 6.55
C LEU A 184 11.52 -14.73 6.56
N GLY A 185 12.60 -15.35 7.02
CA GLY A 185 13.96 -14.83 6.89
C GLY A 185 14.39 -14.78 5.43
N GLU A 186 14.31 -15.91 4.74
CA GLU A 186 14.65 -16.04 3.32
C GLU A 186 13.84 -15.07 2.45
N TRP A 187 12.55 -14.89 2.76
CA TRP A 187 11.68 -13.91 2.11
C TRP A 187 12.17 -12.47 2.28
N ARG A 188 12.49 -12.06 3.52
CA ARG A 188 12.96 -10.70 3.81
C ARG A 188 14.29 -10.40 3.14
N ASP A 189 15.21 -11.36 3.14
CA ASP A 189 16.51 -11.23 2.49
C ASP A 189 16.34 -11.09 0.97
N TYR A 190 15.47 -11.90 0.37
CA TYR A 190 15.16 -11.84 -1.07
C TYR A 190 14.57 -10.49 -1.48
N VAL A 191 13.53 -10.01 -0.78
CA VAL A 191 12.90 -8.72 -1.09
C VAL A 191 13.88 -7.56 -0.90
N SER A 192 14.69 -7.60 0.16
CA SER A 192 15.69 -6.55 0.43
C SER A 192 16.75 -6.49 -0.67
N SER A 193 17.22 -7.65 -1.14
CA SER A 193 18.13 -7.76 -2.28
C SER A 193 17.53 -7.18 -3.57
N CYS A 194 16.27 -7.53 -3.87
CA CYS A 194 15.60 -7.02 -5.06
C CYS A 194 15.43 -5.50 -5.03
N ARG A 195 15.05 -4.93 -3.87
CA ARG A 195 14.92 -3.48 -3.69
C ARG A 195 16.26 -2.77 -3.89
N ALA A 196 17.33 -3.26 -3.25
CA ALA A 196 18.65 -2.62 -3.33
C ALA A 196 19.24 -2.57 -4.75
N ASN A 197 18.85 -3.49 -5.63
CA ASN A 197 19.38 -3.57 -6.98
C ASN A 197 18.55 -2.79 -8.02
N GLU A 198 17.28 -2.47 -7.73
CA GLU A 198 16.34 -2.02 -8.78
C GLU A 198 15.38 -0.86 -8.41
N ILE A 199 15.33 -0.41 -7.14
CA ILE A 199 14.45 0.67 -6.67
C ILE A 199 15.27 1.72 -5.93
#